data_AF-A0A547PAM9-F1
#
_entry.id   AF-A0A547PAM9-F1
#
_cell.length_a   1.000
_cell.length_b   1.000
_cell.length_c   1.000
_cell.angle_alpha   90.00
_cell.angle_beta   90.00
_cell.angle_gamma   90.00
#
_symmetry.space_group_name_H-M   'P 1'
#
loop_
_entity.id
_entity.type
_entity.pdbx_description
1 polymer ?
#
loop_
_entity_poly.entity_id
_entity_poly.type
_entity_poly.pdbx_seq_one_letter_code
_entity_poly.pdbx_strand_id
1 'polypeptide(L)'
;MALLVLIVLGATLGWLASIIARHETPRVILRQIGAGLVGTLATGLFANDWTIVGGLSLIALGVGFAGGVVILIAFHFIVGDAVEA
;
A
#
# COMPACT_ATOMS: atom_id res chain seq x y z
N MET A 1 4.37 -8.69 -15.29
CA MET A 1 4.14 -7.22 -15.27
C MET A 1 3.29 -6.81 -14.08
N ALA A 2 2.29 -7.64 -13.71
CA ALA A 2 1.44 -7.43 -12.54
C ALA A 2 2.20 -7.02 -11.27
N LEU A 3 3.26 -7.76 -10.91
CA LEU A 3 4.04 -7.46 -9.71
C LEU A 3 4.58 -6.02 -9.70
N LEU A 4 5.21 -5.59 -10.81
CA LEU A 4 5.78 -4.24 -10.91
C LEU A 4 4.69 -3.16 -10.77
N VAL A 5 3.51 -3.38 -11.37
CA VAL A 5 2.39 -2.45 -11.26
C VAL A 5 1.90 -2.35 -9.82
N LEU A 6 1.73 -3.49 -9.12
CA LEU A 6 1.31 -3.50 -7.72
C LEU A 6 2.35 -2.88 -6.77
N ILE A 7 3.65 -3.06 -7.06
CA ILE A 7 4.74 -2.39 -6.32
C ILE A 7 4.66 -0.88 -6.53
N VAL A 8 4.59 -0.42 -7.78
CA VAL A 8 4.50 1.02 -8.09
C VAL A 8 3.25 1.62 -7.45
N LEU A 9 2.12 0.91 -7.50
CA LEU A 9 0.88 1.34 -6.87
C LEU A 9 1.02 1.43 -5.34
N GLY A 10 1.55 0.40 -4.69
CA GLY A 10 1.71 0.39 -3.23
C GLY A 10 2.67 1.47 -2.74
N ALA A 11 3.78 1.66 -3.47
CA ALA A 11 4.75 2.70 -3.16
C ALA A 11 4.17 4.10 -3.36
N THR A 12 3.44 4.34 -4.45
CA THR A 12 2.80 5.65 -4.70
C THR A 12 1.70 5.94 -3.69
N LEU A 13 0.89 4.95 -3.30
CA LEU A 13 -0.11 5.11 -2.24
C LEU A 13 0.51 5.42 -0.88
N GLY A 14 1.54 4.66 -0.47
CA GLY A 14 2.20 4.91 0.80
C GLY A 14 2.96 6.24 0.84
N TRP A 15 3.57 6.64 -0.27
CA TRP A 15 4.17 7.96 -0.42
C TRP A 15 3.11 9.08 -0.37
N LEU A 16 1.98 8.92 -1.07
CA LEU A 16 0.88 9.88 -1.06
C LEU A 16 0.28 10.02 0.34
N ALA A 17 0.08 8.91 1.06
CA ALA A 17 -0.38 8.93 2.44
C ALA A 17 0.56 9.75 3.33
N SER A 18 1.87 9.67 3.09
CA SER A 18 2.85 10.41 3.89
C SER A 18 2.77 11.92 3.68
N ILE A 19 2.42 12.35 2.46
CA ILE A 19 2.14 13.75 2.12
C ILE A 19 0.84 14.21 2.78
N ILE A 20 -0.24 13.42 2.68
CA ILE A 20 -1.55 13.75 3.25
C ILE A 20 -1.44 13.92 4.76
N ALA A 21 -0.76 12.99 5.42
CA ALA A 21 -0.53 13.02 6.87
C ALA A 21 0.63 13.93 7.29
N ARG A 22 1.26 14.65 6.34
CA ARG A 22 2.34 15.63 6.58
C ARG A 22 3.51 15.09 7.41
N HIS A 23 3.89 13.84 7.18
CA HIS A 23 5.05 13.27 7.86
C HIS A 23 6.34 13.66 7.17
N GLU A 24 7.25 14.28 7.92
CA GLU A 24 8.54 14.75 7.39
C GLU A 24 9.71 13.79 7.69
N THR A 25 9.52 12.84 8.62
CA THR A 25 10.59 11.92 9.00
C THR A 25 10.74 10.79 7.98
N PRO A 26 11.95 10.56 7.42
CA PRO A 26 12.17 9.51 6.42
C PRO A 26 11.72 8.13 6.89
N ARG A 27 11.89 7.85 8.20
CA ARG A 27 11.50 6.58 8.82
C ARG A 27 9.99 6.33 8.77
N VAL A 28 9.15 7.34 9.00
CA VAL A 28 7.69 7.18 8.94
C VAL A 28 7.23 7.08 7.49
N ILE A 29 7.80 7.87 6.59
CA ILE A 29 7.52 7.80 5.14
C ILE A 29 7.81 6.39 4.61
N LEU A 30 8.98 5.82 4.91
CA LEU A 30 9.35 4.47 4.48
C LEU A 30 8.42 3.39 5.07
N ARG A 31 7.94 3.57 6.30
CA ARG A 31 6.94 2.67 6.90
C ARG A 31 5.59 2.73 6.19
N GLN A 32 5.15 3.91 5.77
CA GLN A 32 3.91 4.04 4.98
C GLN A 32 4.05 3.44 3.59
N ILE A 33 5.18 3.68 2.91
CA ILE A 33 5.50 3.00 1.65
C ILE A 33 5.46 1.48 1.84
N GLY A 34 6.11 0.97 2.90
CA GLY A 34 6.07 -0.46 3.24
C GLY A 34 4.66 -0.98 3.50
N ALA A 35 3.85 -0.26 4.26
CA ALA A 35 2.47 -0.62 4.55
C ALA A 35 1.60 -0.65 3.27
N GLY A 36 1.73 0.38 2.42
CA GLY A 36 1.06 0.45 1.12
C GLY A 36 1.46 -0.72 0.22
N LEU A 37 2.75 -1.07 0.15
CA LEU A 37 3.25 -2.24 -0.59
C LEU A 37 2.65 -3.55 -0.07
N VAL A 38 2.62 -3.76 1.24
CA VAL A 38 2.04 -4.97 1.83
C VAL A 38 0.56 -5.08 1.46
N GLY A 39 -0.20 -3.99 1.56
CA GLY A 39 -1.62 -3.98 1.24
C GLY A 39 -1.91 -4.28 -0.23
N THR A 40 -1.23 -3.58 -1.15
CA THR A 40 -1.45 -3.78 -2.58
C THR A 40 -0.96 -5.13 -3.07
N LEU A 41 0.18 -5.62 -2.57
CA LEU A 41 0.73 -6.91 -2.97
C LEU A 41 -0.11 -8.06 -2.44
N ALA A 42 -0.44 -8.06 -1.15
CA ALA A 42 -1.19 -9.15 -0.53
C ALA A 42 -2.58 -9.32 -1.18
N THR A 43 -3.31 -8.22 -1.32
CA THR A 43 -4.68 -8.26 -1.86
C THR A 43 -4.71 -8.35 -3.39
N GLY A 44 -3.83 -7.62 -4.08
CA GLY A 44 -3.76 -7.61 -5.53
C GLY A 44 -3.24 -8.92 -6.11
N LEU A 45 -2.24 -9.55 -5.51
CA LEU A 45 -1.78 -10.87 -5.96
C LEU A 45 -2.81 -11.96 -5.65
N PHE A 46 -3.43 -11.91 -4.47
CA PHE A 46 -4.49 -12.85 -4.12
C PHE A 46 -5.65 -12.79 -5.12
N ALA A 47 -6.09 -11.59 -5.50
CA ALA A 47 -7.13 -11.40 -6.52
C ALA A 47 -6.67 -11.67 -7.97
N ASN A 48 -5.36 -11.83 -8.20
CA ASN A 48 -4.78 -12.14 -9.51
C ASN A 48 -4.25 -13.59 -9.58
N ASP A 49 -4.79 -14.49 -8.75
CA ASP A 49 -4.39 -15.90 -8.66
C ASP A 49 -2.89 -16.11 -8.46
N TRP A 50 -2.25 -15.23 -7.68
CA TRP A 50 -0.80 -15.22 -7.44
C TRP A 50 0.06 -15.08 -8.69
N THR A 51 -0.49 -14.53 -9.78
CA THR A 51 0.25 -14.31 -11.03
C THR A 51 1.24 -13.15 -10.88
N ILE A 52 2.53 -13.48 -10.92
CA ILE A 52 3.63 -12.51 -10.73
C ILE A 52 4.11 -11.92 -12.07
N VAL A 53 4.44 -12.79 -13.03
CA VAL A 53 5.10 -12.40 -14.29
C VAL A 53 4.10 -12.07 -15.40
N GLY A 54 2.85 -12.54 -15.28
CA GLY A 54 1.78 -12.30 -16.26
C GLY A 54 1.14 -10.90 -16.22
N GLY A 55 -0.03 -10.84 -16.85
CA GLY A 55 -0.90 -9.66 -16.88
C GLY A 55 -1.61 -9.43 -15.55
N LEU A 56 -2.02 -8.19 -15.33
CA LEU A 56 -2.83 -7.80 -14.17
C LEU A 56 -4.27 -7.58 -14.63
N SER A 57 -5.22 -8.27 -14.01
CA SER A 57 -6.62 -8.00 -14.27
C SER A 57 -7.05 -6.65 -13.66
N LEU A 58 -8.03 -5.98 -14.27
CA LEU A 58 -8.56 -4.72 -13.74
C LEU A 58 -9.17 -4.90 -12.34
N ILE A 59 -9.79 -6.05 -12.10
CA ILE A 59 -10.37 -6.40 -10.79
C ILE A 59 -9.26 -6.53 -9.75
N ALA A 60 -8.18 -7.26 -10.05
CA ALA A 60 -7.06 -7.40 -9.14
C ALA A 60 -6.36 -6.07 -8.85
N LEU A 61 -6.27 -5.18 -9.84
CA LEU A 61 -5.77 -3.82 -9.63
C LEU A 61 -6.67 -3.03 -8.65
N GLY A 62 -7.98 -3.08 -8.83
CA GLY A 62 -8.94 -2.41 -7.95
C GLY A 62 -8.92 -2.97 -6.52
N VAL A 63 -8.86 -4.29 -6.38
CA VAL A 63 -8.74 -4.97 -5.07
C VAL A 63 -7.40 -4.62 -4.41
N GLY A 64 -6.29 -4.63 -5.18
CA GLY A 64 -4.98 -4.18 -4.73
C GLY A 64 -5.01 -2.75 -4.19
N PHE A 65 -5.60 -1.83 -4.95
CA PHE A 65 -5.78 -0.44 -4.52
C PHE A 65 -6.56 -0.35 -3.21
N ALA A 66 -7.73 -1.00 -3.13
CA ALA A 66 -8.56 -0.99 -1.93
C ALA A 66 -7.82 -1.56 -0.71
N GLY A 67 -7.10 -2.68 -0.89
CA GLY A 67 -6.29 -3.28 0.18
C GLY A 67 -5.15 -2.38 0.64
N GLY A 68 -4.46 -1.71 -0.28
CA GLY A 68 -3.44 -0.70 0.04
C GLY A 68 -4.01 0.45 0.88
N VAL A 69 -5.15 1.00 0.47
CA VAL A 69 -5.84 2.07 1.21
C VAL A 69 -6.26 1.62 2.60
N VAL A 70 -6.89 0.45 2.72
CA VAL A 70 -7.33 -0.10 4.02
C VAL A 70 -6.15 -0.29 4.98
N ILE A 71 -5.04 -0.86 4.50
CA ILE A 71 -3.84 -1.02 5.33
C ILE A 71 -3.25 0.33 5.74
N LEU A 72 -3.23 1.32 4.86
CA LEU A 72 -2.71 2.65 5.20
C LEU A 72 -3.60 3.38 6.23
N ILE A 73 -4.92 3.22 6.13
CA ILE A 73 -5.86 3.73 7.14
C ILE A 73 -5.60 3.05 8.49
N ALA A 74 -5.47 1.73 8.50
CA ALA A 74 -5.14 0.99 9.72
C ALA A 74 -3.79 1.41 10.30
N PHE A 75 -2.77 1.60 9.45
CA PHE A 75 -1.46 2.10 9.85
C PHE A 75 -1.57 3.49 10.51
N HIS A 76 -2.39 4.39 9.95
CA HIS A 76 -2.60 5.72 10.52
C HIS A 76 -3.20 5.67 11.92
N PHE A 77 -4.22 4.84 12.15
CA PHE A 77 -4.80 4.69 13.50
C PHE A 77 -3.79 4.08 14.48
N ILE A 78 -3.16 2.96 14.13
CA ILE A 78 -2.25 2.24 15.04
C ILE A 78 -1.00 3.08 15.39
N VAL A 79 -0.45 3.81 14.41
CA VAL A 79 0.77 4.60 14.62
C VAL A 79 0.45 6.02 15.08
N GLY A 80 -0.71 6.56 14.74
CA GLY A 80 -1.21 7.85 15.24
C GLY A 80 -1.42 7.81 16.75
N ASP A 81 -2.03 6.74 17.26
CA ASP A 81 -2.27 6.57 18.71
C ASP A 81 -0.97 6.50 19.52
N ALA A 82 0.14 6.05 18.91
CA ALA A 82 1.44 5.94 19.57
C ALA A 82 2.19 7.29 19.72
N VAL A 83 1.66 8.38 19.15
CA VAL A 83 2.26 9.73 19.25
C VAL A 83 1.54 10.59 20.31
N GLU A 84 0.29 10.25 20.66
CA GLU A 84 -0.48 10.96 21.69
C GLU A 84 -0.36 10.36 23.12
N ALA A 85 0.31 9.22 23.27
CA ALA A 85 0.58 8.55 24.55
C ALA A 85 2.01 8.77 25.06
#